data_AF-A0A7W0S4H2-F1
#
_entry.id   AF-A0A7W0S4H2-F1
#
_cell.length_a   1.000
_cell.length_b   1.000
_cell.length_c   1.000
_cell.angle_alpha   90.00
_cell.angle_beta   90.00
_cell.angle_gamma   90.00
#
_symmetry.space_group_name_H-M   'P 1'
#
loop_
_entity.id
_entity.type
_entity.pdbx_description
1 polymer ?
#
loop_
_entity_poly.entity_id
_entity_poly.type
_entity_poly.pdbx_seq_one_letter_code
_entity_poly.pdbx_strand_id
1 'polypeptide(L)'
;MKNEVRFAGDSFELEADEQIKTEDGNSDFLSLAEEVRARSEKPKTTPLSLPQKLAPAEFNTALVHFYRGEVQRSNVWRSRLDATTNWAVITAGATLSFVFSSPDNPHFAIPINSILVSIFLFMEARRYRYYEVWANRVRVLETGYFAPMLSHQTIPPDKQWAEHIAADLLSPHFTISEWEA
;
A
#
# COMPACT_ATOMS: atom_id res chain seq x y z
N MET A 1 -75.84 38.23 15.81
CA MET A 1 -75.14 37.00 16.24
C MET A 1 -75.84 35.85 15.55
N LYS A 2 -75.11 35.14 14.67
CA LYS A 2 -75.66 34.45 13.49
C LYS A 2 -76.23 33.06 13.82
N ASN A 3 -77.27 32.73 13.05
CA ASN A 3 -78.14 31.56 13.06
C ASN A 3 -77.43 30.20 12.91
N GLU A 4 -78.14 29.18 13.40
CA GLU A 4 -78.06 27.75 13.08
C GLU A 4 -77.86 27.47 11.59
N VAL A 5 -77.27 26.31 11.26
CA VAL A 5 -77.87 25.29 10.36
C VAL A 5 -77.10 23.96 10.51
N ARG A 6 -77.83 22.88 10.78
CA ARG A 6 -77.46 21.46 10.58
C ARG A 6 -77.61 21.10 9.10
N PHE A 7 -76.66 20.43 8.46
CA PHE A 7 -76.86 19.41 7.39
C PHE A 7 -75.60 18.54 7.32
N ALA A 8 -75.72 17.23 7.58
CA ALA A 8 -75.87 16.15 6.60
C ALA A 8 -74.54 15.84 5.89
N GLY A 9 -74.11 14.59 6.04
CA GLY A 9 -72.75 14.15 5.74
C GLY A 9 -72.39 14.14 4.26
N ASP A 10 -71.10 14.02 4.01
CA ASP A 10 -70.62 13.16 2.95
C ASP A 10 -69.21 12.67 3.26
N SER A 11 -69.01 11.44 2.84
CA SER A 11 -67.81 10.62 2.77
C SER A 11 -66.54 11.43 2.47
N PHE A 12 -65.64 11.55 3.44
CA PHE A 12 -64.26 11.96 3.16
C PHE A 12 -63.40 10.71 3.08
N GLU A 13 -63.39 10.08 1.90
CA GLU A 13 -62.35 9.12 1.54
C GLU A 13 -61.01 9.84 1.65
N LEU A 14 -60.19 9.39 2.60
CA LEU A 14 -58.78 9.74 2.63
C LEU A 14 -58.14 9.02 1.44
N GLU A 15 -57.97 9.74 0.33
CA GLU A 15 -57.01 9.35 -0.72
C GLU A 15 -55.63 9.26 -0.05
N ALA A 16 -55.24 8.03 0.28
CA ALA A 16 -53.88 7.69 0.62
C ALA A 16 -53.04 7.85 -0.65
N ASP A 17 -52.47 9.04 -0.84
CA ASP A 17 -51.45 9.29 -1.86
C ASP A 17 -50.12 8.68 -1.38
N GLU A 18 -50.11 7.35 -1.27
CA GLU A 18 -48.90 6.56 -1.16
C GLU A 18 -48.47 6.17 -2.59
N GLN A 19 -48.01 7.16 -3.35
CA GLN A 19 -47.17 6.89 -4.51
C GLN A 19 -45.83 6.34 -4.02
N ILE A 20 -45.81 5.03 -3.74
CA ILE A 20 -44.58 4.25 -3.77
C ILE A 20 -44.11 4.32 -5.22
N LYS A 21 -43.18 5.24 -5.50
CA LYS A 21 -42.31 5.16 -6.65
C LYS A 21 -41.57 3.83 -6.52
N THR A 22 -42.12 2.80 -7.15
CA THR A 22 -41.37 1.63 -7.56
C THR A 22 -40.46 2.10 -8.68
N GLU A 23 -39.34 2.72 -8.29
CA GLU A 23 -38.25 2.97 -9.24
C GLU A 23 -37.81 1.61 -9.76
N ASP A 24 -38.09 1.43 -11.05
CA ASP A 24 -37.80 0.30 -11.90
C ASP A 24 -36.35 -0.13 -11.70
N GLY A 25 -36.11 -1.13 -10.85
CA GLY A 25 -34.78 -1.74 -10.70
C GLY A 25 -34.21 -2.23 -12.04
N ASN A 26 -35.10 -2.47 -13.02
CA ASN A 26 -34.73 -2.80 -14.39
C ASN A 26 -34.03 -1.64 -15.14
N SER A 27 -34.36 -0.38 -14.85
CA SER A 27 -33.77 0.77 -15.54
C SER A 27 -32.33 1.06 -15.10
N ASP A 28 -32.01 0.84 -13.83
CA ASP A 28 -30.65 0.89 -13.29
C ASP A 28 -29.75 -0.22 -13.84
N PHE A 29 -30.27 -1.44 -13.99
CA PHE A 29 -29.50 -2.52 -14.61
C PHE A 29 -29.23 -2.26 -16.11
N LEU A 30 -30.21 -1.68 -16.82
CA LEU A 30 -30.04 -1.29 -18.22
C LEU A 30 -29.02 -0.16 -18.37
N SER A 31 -29.04 0.85 -17.48
CA SER A 31 -28.08 1.96 -17.49
C SER A 31 -26.66 1.50 -17.14
N LEU A 32 -26.50 0.57 -16.20
CA LEU A 32 -25.21 -0.05 -15.88
C LEU A 32 -24.69 -0.91 -17.03
N ALA A 33 -25.56 -1.70 -17.67
CA ALA A 33 -25.18 -2.51 -18.83
C ALA A 33 -24.77 -1.62 -20.01
N GLU A 34 -25.47 -0.51 -20.24
CA GLU A 34 -25.13 0.50 -21.23
C GLU A 34 -23.82 1.22 -20.88
N GLU A 35 -23.60 1.55 -19.61
CA GLU A 35 -22.34 2.16 -19.15
C GLU A 35 -21.15 1.20 -19.28
N VAL A 36 -21.31 -0.07 -18.92
CA VAL A 36 -20.28 -1.10 -19.07
C VAL A 36 -19.95 -1.31 -20.55
N ARG A 37 -20.96 -1.33 -21.42
CA ARG A 37 -20.77 -1.45 -22.87
C ARG A 37 -20.08 -0.22 -23.45
N ALA A 38 -20.49 0.99 -23.05
CA ALA A 38 -19.84 2.24 -23.45
C ALA A 38 -18.38 2.31 -22.95
N ARG A 39 -18.07 1.78 -21.76
CA ARG A 39 -16.69 1.66 -21.26
C ARG A 39 -15.87 0.62 -22.02
N SER A 40 -16.49 -0.48 -22.46
CA SER A 40 -15.87 -1.52 -23.29
C SER A 40 -15.57 -1.03 -24.72
N GLU A 41 -16.40 -0.12 -25.24
CA GLU A 41 -16.26 0.48 -26.57
C GLU A 41 -15.31 1.69 -26.59
N LYS A 42 -14.90 2.21 -25.42
CA LYS A 42 -13.81 3.19 -25.38
C LYS A 42 -12.59 2.57 -26.04
N PRO A 43 -11.97 3.25 -27.02
CA PRO A 43 -10.73 2.79 -27.61
C PRO A 43 -9.79 2.44 -26.46
N LYS A 44 -9.25 1.21 -26.43
CA LYS A 44 -8.14 0.88 -25.55
C LYS A 44 -7.05 1.84 -25.94
N THR A 45 -6.96 2.96 -25.23
CA THR A 45 -5.88 3.91 -25.37
C THR A 45 -4.65 3.08 -25.06
N THR A 46 -3.89 2.78 -26.10
CA THR A 46 -2.58 2.22 -25.91
C THR A 46 -1.87 3.24 -25.04
N PRO A 47 -1.38 2.91 -23.83
CA PRO A 47 -0.79 3.88 -22.91
C PRO A 47 0.44 4.61 -23.48
N LEU A 48 0.81 4.30 -24.72
CA LEU A 48 1.93 4.83 -25.48
C LEU A 48 1.63 6.16 -26.22
N SER A 49 0.37 6.63 -26.32
CA SER A 49 0.06 7.83 -27.14
C SER A 49 0.02 9.16 -26.39
N LEU A 50 0.30 9.18 -25.09
CA LEU A 50 0.68 10.40 -24.40
C LEU A 50 2.09 10.18 -23.84
N PRO A 51 3.16 10.60 -24.53
CA PRO A 51 4.30 11.11 -23.80
C PRO A 51 3.81 12.37 -23.09
N GLN A 52 3.09 12.21 -21.97
CA GLN A 52 2.69 13.35 -21.16
C GLN A 52 3.99 13.89 -20.57
N LYS A 53 4.60 14.82 -21.31
CA LYS A 53 5.62 15.72 -20.77
C LYS A 53 4.88 16.52 -19.71
N LEU A 54 4.92 16.00 -18.48
CA LEU A 54 4.40 16.69 -17.31
C LEU A 54 5.05 18.08 -17.27
N ALA A 55 4.26 19.08 -16.94
CA ALA A 55 4.84 20.38 -16.63
C ALA A 55 5.84 20.20 -15.46
N PRO A 56 6.92 20.99 -15.37
CA PRO A 56 7.92 20.81 -14.32
C PRO A 56 7.33 20.78 -12.89
N ALA A 57 6.29 21.57 -12.64
CA ALA A 57 5.57 21.56 -11.36
C ALA A 57 4.84 20.22 -11.11
N GLU A 58 4.13 19.69 -12.11
CA GLU A 58 3.41 18.42 -12.01
C GLU A 58 4.38 17.25 -11.83
N PHE A 59 5.51 17.28 -12.54
CA PHE A 59 6.59 16.30 -12.39
C PHE A 59 7.16 16.32 -10.96
N ASN A 60 7.50 17.51 -10.45
CA ASN A 60 8.02 17.67 -9.09
C ASN A 60 7.02 17.18 -8.04
N THR A 61 5.74 17.51 -8.18
CA THR A 61 4.68 17.04 -7.27
C THR A 61 4.54 15.52 -7.32
N ALA A 62 4.47 14.92 -8.50
CA ALA A 62 4.40 13.46 -8.65
C ALA A 62 5.60 12.77 -8.01
N LEU A 63 6.81 13.31 -8.23
CA LEU A 63 8.05 12.73 -7.71
C LEU A 63 8.18 12.86 -6.19
N VAL A 64 7.74 13.97 -5.60
CA VAL A 64 7.69 14.15 -4.13
C VAL A 64 6.72 13.15 -3.50
N HIS A 65 5.53 12.96 -4.08
CA HIS A 65 4.58 11.96 -3.58
C HIS A 65 5.09 10.52 -3.75
N PHE A 66 5.72 10.22 -4.88
CA PHE A 66 6.36 8.93 -5.11
C PHE A 66 7.46 8.66 -4.07
N TYR A 67 8.37 9.61 -3.86
CA TYR A 67 9.43 9.54 -2.86
C TYR A 67 8.87 9.29 -1.46
N ARG A 68 7.85 10.05 -1.04
CA ARG A 68 7.20 9.85 0.26
C ARG A 68 6.60 8.45 0.38
N GLY A 69 5.98 7.94 -0.68
CA GLY A 69 5.42 6.59 -0.72
C GLY A 69 6.47 5.49 -0.65
N GLU A 70 7.64 5.68 -1.28
CA GLU A 70 8.78 4.74 -1.19
C GLU A 70 9.43 4.77 0.20
N VAL A 71 9.61 5.95 0.81
CA VAL A 71 10.10 6.09 2.19
C VAL A 71 9.14 5.44 3.18
N GLN A 72 7.82 5.67 3.05
CA GLN A 72 6.83 5.04 3.92
C GLN A 72 6.86 3.51 3.81
N ARG A 73 6.92 2.97 2.58
CA ARG A 73 7.07 1.52 2.37
C ARG A 73 8.35 1.00 3.00
N SER A 74 9.49 1.67 2.78
CA SER A 74 10.78 1.32 3.38
C SER A 74 10.72 1.26 4.91
N ASN A 75 10.07 2.24 5.55
CA ASN A 75 9.90 2.28 7.00
C ASN A 75 9.00 1.14 7.52
N VAL A 76 7.89 0.86 6.83
CA VAL A 76 7.00 -0.26 7.19
C VAL A 76 7.74 -1.60 7.10
N TRP A 77 8.53 -1.80 6.04
CA TRP A 77 9.31 -3.02 5.88
C TRP A 77 10.44 -3.14 6.89
N ARG A 78 11.12 -2.04 7.23
CA ARG A 78 12.10 -1.99 8.32
C ARG A 78 11.47 -2.40 9.66
N SER A 79 10.32 -1.84 10.01
CA SER A 79 9.64 -2.18 11.28
C SER A 79 9.23 -3.66 11.35
N ARG A 80 8.86 -4.26 10.22
CA ARG A 80 8.56 -5.70 10.15
C ARG A 80 9.80 -6.56 10.32
N LEU A 81 10.94 -6.09 9.82
CA LEU A 81 12.24 -6.76 9.95
C LEU A 81 12.67 -6.77 11.44
N ASP A 82 12.62 -5.61 12.09
CA ASP A 82 13.00 -5.47 13.51
C ASP A 82 12.20 -6.38 14.46
N ALA A 83 10.95 -6.73 14.12
CA ALA A 83 10.10 -7.58 14.95
C ALA A 83 10.63 -9.02 15.13
N THR A 84 11.11 -9.66 14.06
CA THR A 84 11.62 -11.04 14.10
C THR A 84 12.91 -11.15 14.89
N THR A 85 13.80 -10.18 14.71
CA THR A 85 15.03 -10.06 15.50
C THR A 85 14.73 -9.82 16.99
N ASN A 86 13.76 -8.97 17.32
CA ASN A 86 13.33 -8.77 18.71
C ASN A 86 12.83 -10.08 19.36
N TRP A 87 12.01 -10.85 18.66
CA TRP A 87 11.53 -12.15 19.15
C TRP A 87 12.66 -13.17 19.32
N ALA A 88 13.64 -13.18 18.40
CA ALA A 88 14.82 -14.03 18.53
C ALA A 88 15.62 -13.73 19.80
N VAL A 89 15.85 -12.45 20.11
CA VAL A 89 16.56 -12.02 21.32
C VAL A 89 15.78 -12.38 22.59
N ILE A 90 14.47 -12.11 22.62
CA ILE A 90 13.61 -12.41 23.78
C ILE A 90 13.58 -13.91 24.06
N THR A 91 13.36 -14.74 23.04
CA THR A 91 13.29 -16.21 23.19
C THR A 91 14.63 -16.81 23.60
N ALA A 92 15.74 -16.30 23.05
CA ALA A 92 17.08 -16.71 23.46
C ALA A 92 17.36 -16.35 24.93
N GLY A 93 17.11 -15.10 25.32
CA GLY A 93 17.31 -14.64 26.70
C GLY A 93 16.44 -15.40 27.71
N ALA A 94 15.17 -15.63 27.37
CA ALA A 94 14.25 -16.41 28.20
C ALA A 94 14.70 -17.86 28.35
N THR A 95 15.10 -18.52 27.26
CA THR A 95 15.57 -19.90 27.30
C THR A 95 16.85 -20.03 28.12
N LEU A 96 17.83 -19.15 27.91
CA LEU A 96 19.09 -19.16 28.66
C LEU A 96 18.84 -18.93 30.16
N SER A 97 17.97 -17.96 30.50
CA SER A 97 17.59 -17.69 31.89
C SER A 97 16.92 -18.89 32.54
N PHE A 98 16.01 -19.57 31.82
CA PHE A 98 15.37 -20.79 32.30
C PHE A 98 16.39 -21.91 32.51
N VAL A 99 17.18 -22.26 31.49
CA VAL A 99 18.11 -23.40 31.55
C VAL A 99 19.17 -23.21 32.64
N PHE A 100 19.67 -21.99 32.85
CA PHE A 100 20.69 -21.72 33.87
C PHE A 100 20.14 -21.42 35.27
N SER A 101 18.81 -21.34 35.45
CA SER A 101 18.22 -21.07 36.78
C SER A 101 18.31 -22.25 37.75
N SER A 102 18.46 -23.48 37.25
CA SER A 102 18.61 -24.69 38.06
C SER A 102 19.36 -25.78 37.30
N PRO A 103 20.23 -26.57 37.95
CA PRO A 103 20.90 -27.72 37.33
C PRO A 103 19.94 -28.86 36.95
N ASP A 104 18.73 -28.90 37.53
CA ASP A 104 17.73 -29.92 37.19
C ASP A 104 16.97 -29.62 35.89
N ASN A 105 17.19 -28.45 35.29
CA ASN A 105 16.49 -28.04 34.09
C ASN A 105 17.03 -28.76 32.83
N PRO A 106 16.15 -29.04 31.86
CA PRO A 106 16.53 -29.76 30.66
C PRO A 106 17.50 -28.96 29.78
N HIS A 107 18.77 -29.37 29.73
CA HIS A 107 19.78 -28.74 28.85
C HIS A 107 19.47 -28.88 27.35
N PHE A 108 18.62 -29.83 26.96
CA PHE A 108 18.17 -29.99 25.57
C PHE A 108 17.32 -28.80 25.07
N ALA A 109 16.84 -27.92 25.96
CA ALA A 109 16.14 -26.70 25.57
C ALA A 109 17.05 -25.72 24.79
N ILE A 110 18.37 -25.73 25.04
CA ILE A 110 19.33 -24.88 24.32
C ILE A 110 19.35 -25.19 22.81
N PRO A 111 19.65 -26.44 22.36
CA PRO A 111 19.67 -26.73 20.92
C PRO A 111 18.30 -26.54 20.25
N ILE A 112 17.18 -26.78 20.95
CA ILE A 112 15.84 -26.49 20.42
C ILE A 112 15.67 -24.99 20.16
N ASN A 113 16.04 -24.15 21.12
CA ASN A 113 15.99 -22.70 20.95
C ASN A 113 16.97 -22.20 19.88
N SER A 114 18.14 -22.82 19.74
CA SER A 114 19.07 -22.50 18.64
C SER A 114 18.44 -22.76 17.27
N ILE A 115 17.67 -23.84 17.10
CA ILE A 115 16.91 -24.10 15.87
C ILE A 115 15.84 -23.02 15.66
N LEU A 116 15.09 -22.66 16.71
CA LEU A 116 14.07 -21.59 16.63
C LEU A 116 14.67 -20.24 16.22
N VAL A 117 15.77 -19.83 16.84
CA VAL A 117 16.50 -18.60 16.48
C VAL A 117 17.01 -18.66 15.05
N SER A 118 17.51 -19.82 14.61
CA SER A 118 17.94 -20.01 13.22
C SER A 118 16.79 -19.82 12.21
N ILE A 119 15.57 -20.26 12.55
CA ILE A 119 14.37 -20.02 11.74
C ILE A 119 14.04 -18.51 11.69
N PHE A 120 14.14 -17.80 12.83
CA PHE A 120 13.94 -16.35 12.84
C PHE A 120 14.96 -15.62 11.97
N LEU A 121 16.24 -15.99 12.04
CA LEU A 121 17.29 -15.41 11.21
C LEU A 121 17.08 -15.71 9.72
N PHE A 122 16.65 -16.92 9.37
CA PHE A 122 16.34 -17.26 7.97
C PHE A 122 15.16 -16.45 7.42
N MET A 123 14.11 -16.26 8.23
CA MET A 123 13.00 -15.38 7.87
C MET A 123 13.46 -13.93 7.71
N GLU A 124 14.38 -13.47 8.56
CA GLU A 124 14.98 -12.14 8.51
C GLU A 124 15.74 -11.92 7.21
N ALA A 125 16.67 -12.81 6.87
CA ALA A 125 17.46 -12.77 5.63
C ALA A 125 16.56 -12.70 4.40
N ARG A 126 15.53 -13.55 4.35
CA ARG A 126 14.56 -13.53 3.25
C ARG A 126 13.82 -12.20 3.13
N ARG A 127 13.42 -11.60 4.26
CA ARG A 127 12.70 -10.33 4.31
C ARG A 127 13.63 -9.15 4.00
N TYR A 128 14.90 -9.22 4.38
CA TYR A 128 15.92 -8.21 4.11
C TYR A 128 16.11 -7.99 2.61
N ARG A 129 16.10 -9.07 1.81
CA ARG A 129 16.16 -8.98 0.33
C ARG A 129 15.07 -8.10 -0.27
N TYR A 130 13.86 -8.13 0.29
CA TYR A 130 12.78 -7.26 -0.16
C TYR A 130 13.01 -5.82 0.31
N TYR A 131 13.38 -5.62 1.57
CA TYR A 131 13.71 -4.31 2.14
C TYR A 131 14.72 -3.54 1.29
N GLU A 132 15.79 -4.22 0.87
CA GLU A 132 16.88 -3.65 0.06
C GLU A 132 16.39 -3.03 -1.26
N VAL A 133 15.37 -3.61 -1.91
CA VAL A 133 14.82 -3.06 -3.16
C VAL A 133 14.21 -1.67 -2.92
N TRP A 134 13.42 -1.50 -1.85
CA TRP A 134 12.81 -0.20 -1.55
C TRP A 134 13.85 0.80 -1.03
N ALA A 135 14.79 0.35 -0.20
CA ALA A 135 15.88 1.20 0.29
C ALA A 135 16.76 1.71 -0.86
N ASN A 136 17.08 0.86 -1.83
CA ASN A 136 17.83 1.23 -3.02
C ASN A 136 17.08 2.26 -3.88
N ARG A 137 15.76 2.07 -4.12
CA ARG A 137 14.94 3.06 -4.86
C ARG A 137 14.97 4.43 -4.20
N VAL A 138 14.79 4.47 -2.87
CA VAL A 138 14.88 5.71 -2.09
C VAL A 138 16.26 6.33 -2.27
N ARG A 139 17.33 5.53 -2.17
CA ARG A 139 18.71 6.01 -2.31
C ARG A 139 19.01 6.59 -3.70
N VAL A 140 18.51 5.95 -4.75
CA VAL A 140 18.65 6.43 -6.14
C VAL A 140 17.90 7.76 -6.33
N LEU A 141 16.71 7.92 -5.74
CA LEU A 141 15.98 9.20 -5.78
C LEU A 141 16.70 10.31 -4.99
N GLU A 142 17.22 10.00 -3.79
CA GLU A 142 17.98 10.95 -2.98
C GLU A 142 19.22 11.47 -3.71
N THR A 143 20.01 10.55 -4.29
CA THR A 143 21.28 10.87 -4.93
C THR A 143 21.12 11.42 -6.35
N GLY A 144 20.14 10.93 -7.11
CA GLY A 144 19.91 11.31 -8.50
C GLY A 144 19.03 12.55 -8.69
N TYR A 145 18.02 12.74 -7.82
CA TYR A 145 17.07 13.85 -7.96
C TYR A 145 17.26 14.94 -6.90
N PHE A 146 17.28 14.58 -5.61
CA PHE A 146 17.33 15.57 -4.54
C PHE A 146 18.71 16.18 -4.34
N ALA A 147 19.78 15.37 -4.41
CA ALA A 147 21.14 15.85 -4.18
C ALA A 147 21.58 16.92 -5.20
N PRO A 148 21.34 16.78 -6.53
CA PRO A 148 21.67 17.84 -7.48
C PRO A 148 20.86 19.12 -7.28
N MET A 149 19.60 19.01 -6.82
CA MET A 149 18.74 20.16 -6.53
C MET A 149 19.22 20.95 -5.30
N LEU A 150 19.79 20.25 -4.31
CA LEU A 150 20.27 20.85 -3.06
C LEU A 150 21.75 21.23 -3.11
N SER A 151 22.53 20.68 -4.04
CA SER A 151 23.95 20.98 -4.19
C SER A 151 24.16 22.26 -4.98
N HIS A 152 25.01 23.16 -4.48
CA HIS A 152 25.53 24.30 -5.27
C HIS A 152 26.61 23.88 -6.28
N GLN A 153 27.02 22.61 -6.26
CA GLN A 153 27.97 22.05 -7.20
C GLN A 153 27.23 21.66 -8.48
N THR A 154 27.81 21.98 -9.63
CA THR A 154 27.32 21.58 -10.95
C THR A 154 27.50 20.07 -11.15
N ILE A 155 26.79 19.25 -10.38
CA ILE A 155 26.59 17.85 -10.73
C ILE A 155 25.66 17.91 -11.95
N PRO A 156 26.12 17.50 -13.16
CA PRO A 156 25.22 17.46 -14.30
C PRO A 156 24.03 16.56 -13.90
N PRO A 157 22.78 16.98 -14.14
CA PRO A 157 21.63 16.14 -13.85
C PRO A 157 21.77 14.87 -14.70
N ASP A 158 22.25 13.80 -14.06
CA ASP A 158 22.43 12.52 -14.70
C ASP A 158 21.04 11.98 -15.03
N LYS A 159 20.80 11.54 -16.27
CA LYS A 159 19.51 10.93 -16.64
C LYS A 159 19.44 9.47 -16.23
N GLN A 160 20.58 8.86 -15.89
CA GLN A 160 20.69 7.44 -15.58
C GLN A 160 19.86 7.04 -14.35
N TRP A 161 19.67 7.91 -13.35
CA TRP A 161 18.83 7.57 -12.19
C TRP A 161 17.36 7.38 -12.60
N ALA A 162 16.85 8.20 -13.52
CA ALA A 162 15.46 8.13 -13.96
C ALA A 162 15.22 6.87 -14.80
N GLU A 163 16.20 6.51 -15.65
CA GLU A 163 16.20 5.26 -16.41
C GLU A 163 16.28 4.04 -15.48
N HIS A 164 17.13 4.09 -14.44
CA HIS A 164 17.25 3.02 -13.44
C HIS A 164 15.92 2.80 -12.69
N ILE A 165 15.28 3.87 -12.20
CA ILE A 165 13.99 3.77 -11.52
C ILE A 165 12.89 3.27 -12.47
N ALA A 166 12.87 3.75 -13.72
CA ALA A 166 11.91 3.28 -14.71
C ALA A 166 12.08 1.78 -15.01
N ALA A 167 13.31 1.31 -15.19
CA ALA A 167 13.62 -0.10 -15.40
C ALA A 167 13.21 -0.96 -14.20
N ASP A 168 13.51 -0.53 -12.98
CA ASP A 168 13.17 -1.26 -11.75
C ASP A 168 11.64 -1.26 -11.46
N LEU A 169 10.92 -0.22 -11.87
CA LEU A 169 9.45 -0.18 -11.80
C LEU A 169 8.79 -1.11 -12.84
N LEU A 170 9.38 -1.24 -14.03
CA LEU A 170 8.88 -2.11 -15.10
C LEU A 170 9.21 -3.59 -14.85
N SER A 171 10.41 -3.86 -14.36
CA SER A 171 10.91 -5.20 -14.08
C SER A 171 11.64 -5.21 -12.73
N PRO A 172 10.96 -5.52 -11.61
CA PRO A 172 11.60 -5.56 -10.31
C PRO A 172 12.66 -6.66 -10.27
N HIS A 173 13.88 -6.31 -9.87
CA HIS A 173 15.00 -7.24 -9.77
C HIS A 173 15.50 -7.34 -8.33
N PHE A 174 15.80 -8.56 -7.88
CA PHE A 174 16.48 -8.78 -6.61
C PHE A 174 17.99 -8.77 -6.84
N THR A 175 18.70 -7.81 -6.27
CA THR A 175 20.14 -7.63 -6.43
C THR A 175 20.98 -8.57 -5.56
N ILE A 176 20.43 -9.05 -4.44
CA ILE A 176 21.15 -9.85 -3.44
C ILE A 176 20.57 -11.27 -3.42
N SER A 177 21.40 -12.30 -3.22
CA SER A 177 20.98 -13.70 -3.10
C SER A 177 20.51 -14.08 -1.68
N GLU A 178 19.85 -15.23 -1.48
CA GLU A 178 19.37 -15.65 -0.12
C GLU A 178 20.49 -15.89 0.89
N TRP A 179 21.70 -16.18 0.43
CA TRP A 179 22.86 -16.45 1.28
C TRP A 179 23.69 -15.22 1.60
N GLU A 180 23.44 -14.13 0.90
CA GLU A 180 24.17 -12.86 0.99
C GLU A 180 23.38 -11.81 1.79
N ALA A 181 22.09 -12.06 2.00
CA ALA A 181 21.21 -11.33 2.92
C ALA A 181 21.24 -11.95 4.32
#